data_AF-A0A918X3K6-F1
#
_entry.id   AF-A0A918X3K6-F1
#
_cell.length_a   1.000
_cell.length_b   1.000
_cell.length_c   1.000
_cell.angle_alpha   90.00
_cell.angle_beta   90.00
_cell.angle_gamma   90.00
#
_symmetry.space_group_name_H-M   'P 1'
#
loop_
_entity.id
_entity.type
_entity.pdbx_description
1 polymer ?
#
loop_
_entity_poly.entity_id
_entity_poly.type
_entity_poly.pdbx_seq_one_letter_code
_entity_poly.pdbx_strand_id
1 'polypeptide(L)' 'MDTEKSLAALELAVQRLREAEVALNAARADVETEAVAAAQAGQDLDEVTALSGIPTGDLRTLSAQLGEIPPR' A
#
# COMPACT_ATOMS: atom_id res chain seq x y z
N MET A 1 6.08 -36.06 -22.73
CA MET A 1 4.65 -36.05 -22.32
C MET A 1 4.61 -35.22 -21.06
N ASP A 2 4.82 -33.91 -21.22
CA ASP A 2 5.12 -32.98 -20.11
C ASP A 2 3.85 -32.28 -19.63
N THR A 3 2.77 -33.05 -19.50
CA THR A 3 1.49 -32.60 -18.97
C THR A 3 1.36 -32.85 -17.46
N GLU A 4 2.39 -33.39 -16.81
CA GLU A 4 2.44 -33.58 -15.35
C GLU A 4 3.03 -32.37 -14.62
N LYS A 5 2.56 -31.15 -14.91
CA LYS A 5 2.60 -30.14 -13.85
C LYS A 5 1.60 -30.60 -12.79
N SER A 6 2.10 -31.32 -11.78
CA SER A 6 1.28 -31.85 -10.69
C SER A 6 0.40 -30.76 -10.12
N LEU A 7 -0.88 -31.07 -9.92
CA LEU A 7 -1.86 -30.18 -9.30
C LEU A 7 -1.33 -29.61 -7.97
N ALA A 8 -0.58 -30.41 -7.21
CA ALA A 8 0.05 -29.99 -5.96
C ALA A 8 1.09 -28.86 -6.14
N ALA A 9 1.82 -28.86 -7.26
CA ALA A 9 2.77 -27.78 -7.56
C ALA A 9 2.05 -26.48 -7.91
N LEU A 10 0.89 -26.58 -8.58
CA LEU A 10 0.04 -25.42 -8.85
C LEU A 10 -0.60 -24.89 -7.56
N GLU A 11 -1.12 -25.76 -6.70
CA GLU A 11 -1.71 -25.37 -5.41
C GLU A 11 -0.70 -24.61 -4.53
N LEU A 12 0.54 -25.10 -4.45
CA LEU A 12 1.61 -24.41 -3.73
C LEU A 12 1.94 -23.05 -4.34
N ALA A 13 1.99 -22.94 -5.67
CA ALA A 13 2.25 -21.68 -6.36
C ALA A 13 1.13 -20.65 -6.10
N VAL A 14 -0.14 -21.09 -6.11
CA VAL A 14 -1.30 -20.25 -5.80
C VAL A 14 -1.27 -19.78 -4.35
N GLN A 15 -0.92 -20.67 -3.40
CA GLN A 15 -0.80 -20.30 -2.00
C GLN A 15 0.27 -19.23 -1.79
N ARG A 16 1.45 -19.39 -2.40
CA ARG A 16 2.53 -18.39 -2.33
C ARG A 16 2.14 -17.05 -2.96
N LEU A 17 1.38 -17.07 -4.06
CA LEU A 17 0.85 -15.85 -4.65
C LEU A 17 -0.05 -15.11 -3.67
N ARG A 18 -1.00 -15.82 -3.04
CA ARG A 18 -1.91 -15.22 -2.05
C ARG A 18 -1.16 -14.63 -0.85
N GLU A 19 -0.16 -15.34 -0.35
CA GLU A 19 0.69 -14.82 0.74
C GLU A 19 1.44 -13.56 0.33
N ALA A 20 1.99 -13.53 -0.88
CA ALA A 20 2.65 -12.34 -1.42
C ALA A 20 1.66 -11.17 -1.62
N GLU A 21 0.44 -11.43 -2.07
CA GLU A 21 -0.61 -10.41 -2.19
C GLU A 21 -0.99 -9.81 -0.83
N VAL A 22 -1.13 -10.65 0.21
CA VAL A 22 -1.38 -10.20 1.58
C VAL A 22 -0.22 -9.34 2.08
N ALA A 23 1.02 -9.78 1.89
CA ALA A 23 2.21 -9.02 2.30
C ALA A 23 2.33 -7.68 1.56
N LEU A 24 2.04 -7.66 0.25
CA LEU A 24 2.01 -6.44 -0.55
C LEU A 24 0.95 -5.46 -0.06
N ASN A 25 -0.26 -5.96 0.25
CA ASN A 25 -1.33 -5.12 0.77
C ASN A 25 -0.99 -4.54 2.14
N ALA A 26 -0.36 -5.31 3.02
CA ALA A 26 0.14 -4.80 4.30
C ALA A 26 1.19 -3.69 4.11
N ALA A 27 2.18 -3.92 3.25
CA ALA A 27 3.20 -2.92 2.95
C ALA A 27 2.63 -1.62 2.34
N ARG A 28 1.57 -1.72 1.52
CA ARG A 28 0.85 -0.55 1.01
C ARG A 28 0.15 0.22 2.11
N ALA A 29 -0.53 -0.47 3.03
CA ALA A 29 -1.18 0.16 4.17
C ALA A 29 -0.18 0.86 5.10
N ASP A 30 1.01 0.30 5.27
CA ASP A 30 2.09 0.94 6.03
C ASP A 30 2.54 2.26 5.35
N VAL A 31 2.71 2.25 4.02
CA VAL A 31 3.05 3.48 3.26
C VAL A 31 1.94 4.52 3.36
N GLU A 32 0.67 4.13 3.24
CA GLU A 32 -0.47 5.03 3.40
C GLU A 32 -0.48 5.68 4.79
N THR A 33 -0.23 4.88 5.84
CA THR A 33 -0.19 5.36 7.23
C THR A 33 0.91 6.39 7.44
N GLU A 34 2.14 6.10 6.99
CA GLU A 34 3.28 7.00 7.15
C GLU A 34 3.14 8.26 6.29
N ALA A 35 2.60 8.15 5.08
CA ALA A 35 2.37 9.30 4.21
C ALA A 35 1.35 10.28 4.81
N VAL A 36 0.28 9.76 5.41
CA VAL A 36 -0.69 10.57 6.16
C VAL A 36 -0.04 11.21 7.38
N ALA A 37 0.74 10.46 8.16
CA ALA A 37 1.44 11.01 9.33
C ALA A 37 2.40 12.15 8.95
N ALA A 38 3.14 12.01 7.86
CA ALA A 38 4.02 13.06 7.33
C ALA A 38 3.21 14.31 6.91
N ALA A 39 2.10 14.12 6.21
CA ALA A 39 1.22 15.22 5.82
C ALA A 39 0.62 15.95 7.04
N GLN A 40 0.17 15.21 8.05
CA GLN A 40 -0.34 15.76 9.32
C GLN A 40 0.74 16.51 10.10
N ALA A 41 2.00 16.07 10.02
CA ALA A 41 3.15 16.75 10.58
C ALA A 41 3.57 18.01 9.80
N GLY A 42 2.83 18.39 8.74
CA GLY A 42 3.02 19.61 7.97
C GLY A 42 4.11 19.52 6.90
N GLN A 43 4.60 18.31 6.58
CA GLN A 43 5.55 18.10 5.48
C GLN A 43 4.99 18.61 4.15
N ASP A 44 5.87 18.82 3.17
CA ASP A 44 5.45 19.22 1.83
C ASP A 44 4.68 18.08 1.15
N LEU A 45 3.45 18.36 0.71
CA LEU A 45 2.59 17.37 0.09
C LEU A 45 3.13 16.91 -1.26
N ASP A 46 3.87 17.75 -2.00
CA ASP A 46 4.45 17.36 -3.28
C ASP A 46 5.61 16.36 -3.06
N GLU A 47 6.40 16.55 -2.01
CA GLU A 47 7.46 15.60 -1.62
C GLU A 47 6.87 14.27 -1.10
N VAL A 48 5.83 14.35 -0.26
CA VAL A 48 5.15 13.15 0.26
C VAL A 48 4.49 12.37 -0.88
N THR A 49 3.84 13.03 -1.83
CA THR A 49 3.26 12.39 -3.02
C THR A 49 4.34 11.76 -3.91
N ALA A 50 5.45 12.46 -4.14
CA ALA A 50 6.55 11.93 -4.94
C ALA A 50 7.18 10.66 -4.32
N LEU A 51 7.30 10.61 -3.00
CA LEU A 51 7.91 9.48 -2.29
C LEU A 51 6.95 8.28 -2.13
N SER A 52 5.71 8.54 -1.71
CA SER A 52 4.71 7.49 -1.45
C SER A 52 4.01 6.97 -2.70
N GLY A 53 4.01 7.77 -3.78
CA GLY A 53 3.20 7.52 -4.98
C GLY A 53 1.70 7.78 -4.77
N ILE A 54 1.29 8.31 -3.62
CA ILE A 54 -0.11 8.60 -3.30
C ILE A 54 -0.44 10.04 -3.72
N PRO A 55 -1.42 10.26 -4.62
CA PRO A 55 -1.84 11.59 -5.03
C PRO A 55 -2.30 12.46 -3.86
N THR A 56 -2.06 13.76 -3.96
CA THR A 56 -2.40 14.72 -2.89
C THR A 56 -3.89 14.71 -2.52
N GLY A 57 -4.78 14.50 -3.51
CA GLY A 57 -6.22 14.37 -3.25
C GLY A 57 -6.54 13.19 -2.35
N ASP A 58 -5.89 12.05 -2.59
CA ASP A 58 -6.08 10.82 -1.84
C ASP A 58 -5.49 10.94 -0.43
N LEU A 59 -4.33 11.60 -0.26
CA LEU A 59 -3.75 11.90 1.06
C LEU A 59 -4.70 12.71 1.94
N ARG A 60 -5.41 13.68 1.37
CA ARG A 60 -6.41 14.47 2.10
C ARG A 60 -7.60 13.60 2.53
N THR A 61 -8.09 12.73 1.65
CA THR A 61 -9.17 11.80 1.96
C THR A 61 -8.76 10.77 3.02
N LEU A 62 -7.58 10.19 2.90
CA LEU A 62 -7.01 9.24 3.87
C LEU A 62 -6.82 9.89 5.24
N SER A 63 -6.31 11.12 5.26
CA SER A 63 -6.18 11.87 6.51
C SER A 63 -7.53 12.13 7.15
N ALA A 64 -8.56 12.52 6.40
CA ALA A 64 -9.91 12.68 6.99
C ALA A 64 -10.44 11.39 7.66
N GLN A 65 -9.97 10.21 7.25
CA GLN A 65 -10.31 8.93 7.86
C GLN A 65 -9.42 8.55 9.06
N LEU A 66 -8.19 9.07 9.11
CA LEU A 66 -7.16 8.73 10.12
C LEU A 66 -6.86 9.86 11.13
N GLY A 67 -7.37 11.08 10.92
CA GLY A 67 -7.12 12.29 11.70
C GLY A 67 -6.82 13.52 10.82
N GLU A 68 -7.37 14.69 11.14
CA GLU A 68 -7.24 15.90 10.29
C GLU A 68 -5.79 16.35 10.06
N ILE A 69 -5.45 16.67 8.80
CA ILE A 69 -4.25 17.47 8.47
C ILE A 69 -4.55 18.93 8.82
N PRO A 70 -3.67 19.65 9.55
CA PRO A 70 -3.85 21.07 9.81
C PRO A 70 -3.92 21.87 8.50
N PRO A 71 -4.87 22.79 8.34
CA PRO A 71 -4.84 23.72 7.22
C PRO A 71 -3.58 24.59 7.32
N ARG A 72 -2.78 24.65 6.25
CA ARG A 72 -1.70 25.63 6.12
C ARG A 72 -2.27 27.04 6.08
#